data_AF-A0A973GMF4-F1
#
_entry.id   AF-A0A973GMF4-F1
#
_cell.length_a   1.000
_cell.length_b   1.000
_cell.length_c   1.000
_cell.angle_alpha   90.00
_cell.angle_beta   90.00
_cell.angle_gamma   90.00
#
_symmetry.space_group_name_H-M   'P 1'
#
loop_
_entity.id
_entity.type
_entity.pdbx_description
1 polymer ?
#
loop_
_entity_poly.entity_id
_entity_poly.type
_entity_poly.pdbx_seq_one_letter_code
_entity_poly.pdbx_strand_id
1 'polypeptide(L)'
;MADKRQIRQSIKKLQRVKTWQLVLILILIIFVNATLLRLNNVGMVERRKAVISADEIGDDRVTQDRLYDLQKYVTSHMNTDMGKGMYLIGARKRDAAAIYASASNDSNPNGNIYKKAQEVCAPQFSSYSSAYLQCTMNELSKYPASSDLISQINLPSAEAYLRVYASPVWSPDFAGWSLVVSVVILIMIIVRITSVIILRIMLKKHYSSI
;
A
#
# COMPACT_ATOMS: atom_id res chain seq x y z
N MET A 1 47.65 -18.48 31.25
CA MET A 1 47.32 -17.29 32.08
C MET A 1 46.81 -16.07 31.31
N ALA A 2 46.84 -16.02 29.96
CA ALA A 2 46.34 -14.88 29.17
C ALA A 2 44.81 -14.66 29.24
N ASP A 3 44.06 -15.70 29.60
CA ASP A 3 42.59 -15.75 29.49
C ASP A 3 41.87 -14.87 30.54
N LYS A 4 42.33 -14.90 31.81
CA LYS A 4 41.69 -14.14 32.91
C LYS A 4 41.69 -12.63 32.68
N ARG A 5 42.72 -12.07 32.03
CA ARG A 5 42.88 -10.62 31.84
C ARG A 5 41.99 -10.10 30.70
N GLN A 6 41.90 -10.85 29.60
CA GLN A 6 40.99 -10.59 28.48
C GLN A 6 39.52 -10.69 28.93
N ILE A 7 39.16 -11.74 29.67
CA ILE A 7 37.80 -11.90 30.21
C ILE A 7 37.42 -10.72 31.11
N ARG A 8 38.31 -10.28 32.02
CA ARG A 8 38.06 -9.12 32.90
C ARG A 8 37.88 -7.81 32.14
N GLN A 9 38.63 -7.59 31.07
CA GLN A 9 38.52 -6.39 30.23
C GLN A 9 37.21 -6.39 29.42
N SER A 10 36.81 -7.53 28.87
CA SER A 10 35.54 -7.70 28.16
C SER A 10 34.34 -7.49 29.10
N ILE A 11 34.39 -8.02 30.33
CA ILE A 11 33.37 -7.79 31.36
C ILE A 11 33.28 -6.30 31.74
N LYS A 12 34.41 -5.61 31.94
CA LYS A 12 34.43 -4.17 32.24
C LYS A 12 33.87 -3.32 31.09
N LYS A 13 34.17 -3.67 29.83
CA LYS A 13 33.57 -3.00 28.66
C LYS A 13 32.06 -3.26 28.57
N LEU A 14 31.61 -4.47 28.88
CA LEU A 14 30.19 -4.82 28.92
C LEU A 14 29.45 -4.05 30.03
N GLN A 15 30.04 -3.91 31.23
CA GLN A 15 29.44 -3.13 32.32
C GLN A 15 29.38 -1.62 32.08
N ARG A 16 30.18 -1.07 31.15
CA ARG A 16 30.25 0.38 30.93
C ARG A 16 28.99 0.96 30.29
N VAL A 17 28.29 0.20 29.45
CA VAL A 17 26.98 0.59 28.90
C VAL A 17 25.90 0.05 29.82
N LYS A 18 25.13 0.94 30.48
CA LYS A 18 24.01 0.50 31.31
C LYS A 18 22.89 -0.01 30.41
N THR A 19 22.36 -1.20 30.70
CA THR A 19 21.26 -1.81 29.91
C THR A 19 20.06 -0.88 29.78
N TRP A 20 19.78 -0.09 30.82
CA TRP A 20 18.71 0.92 30.78
C TRP A 20 18.94 2.04 29.74
N GLN A 21 20.20 2.43 29.48
CA GLN A 21 20.51 3.40 28.41
C GLN A 21 20.18 2.81 27.02
N LEU A 22 20.47 1.53 26.80
CA LEU A 22 20.11 0.86 25.54
C LEU A 22 18.60 0.78 25.35
N VAL A 23 17.85 0.53 26.43
CA VAL A 23 16.38 0.51 26.38
C VAL A 23 15.82 1.89 26.03
N LEU A 24 16.33 2.98 26.64
CA LEU A 24 15.91 4.33 26.28
C LEU A 24 16.21 4.67 24.82
N ILE A 25 17.41 4.32 24.34
CA ILE A 25 17.80 4.51 22.94
C ILE A 25 16.87 3.71 22.02
N LEU A 26 16.56 2.45 22.37
CA LEU A 26 15.64 1.62 21.59
C LEU A 26 14.26 2.26 21.48
N ILE A 27 13.70 2.78 22.56
CA ILE A 27 12.39 3.47 22.56
C ILE A 27 12.42 4.67 21.59
N LEU A 28 13.46 5.49 21.66
CA LEU A 28 13.61 6.64 20.76
C LEU A 28 13.70 6.21 19.30
N ILE A 29 14.49 5.18 18.99
CA ILE A 29 14.64 4.71 17.61
C ILE A 29 13.35 4.05 17.11
N ILE A 30 12.61 3.33 17.95
CA ILE A 30 11.29 2.78 17.58
C ILE A 30 10.35 3.92 17.18
N PHE A 31 10.33 5.03 17.93
CA PHE A 31 9.50 6.18 17.60
C PHE A 31 9.90 6.81 16.25
N VAL A 32 11.20 6.99 16.02
CA VAL A 32 11.73 7.48 14.74
C VAL A 32 11.35 6.54 13.60
N ASN A 33 11.54 5.24 13.78
CA ASN A 33 11.22 4.20 12.80
C ASN A 33 9.72 4.23 12.44
N ALA A 34 8.83 4.28 13.43
CA ALA A 34 7.39 4.41 13.21
C ALA A 34 7.03 5.67 12.40
N THR A 35 7.71 6.78 12.66
CA THR A 35 7.51 8.04 11.92
C THR A 35 7.98 7.93 10.47
N LEU A 36 9.12 7.30 10.22
CA LEU A 36 9.65 7.08 8.87
C LEU A 36 8.79 6.10 8.07
N LEU A 37 8.34 5.00 8.68
CA LEU A 37 7.38 4.08 8.05
C LEU A 37 6.09 4.79 7.69
N ARG A 38 5.60 5.69 8.56
CA ARG A 38 4.41 6.51 8.26
C ARG A 38 4.65 7.45 7.10
N LEU A 39 5.83 8.07 7.02
CA LEU A 39 6.18 8.97 5.92
C LEU A 39 6.16 8.22 4.57
N ASN A 40 6.73 7.01 4.53
CA ASN A 40 6.66 6.14 3.34
C ASN A 40 5.21 5.85 2.95
N ASN A 41 4.36 5.47 3.90
CA ASN A 41 2.95 5.17 3.62
C ASN A 41 2.20 6.39 3.08
N VAL A 42 2.37 7.56 3.70
CA VAL A 42 1.73 8.81 3.27
C VAL A 42 2.18 9.20 1.86
N GLY A 43 3.48 9.07 1.56
CA GLY A 43 4.02 9.34 0.23
C GLY A 43 3.43 8.45 -0.87
N MET A 44 3.08 7.20 -0.54
CA MET A 44 2.35 6.31 -1.45
C MET A 44 0.90 6.79 -1.63
N VAL A 45 0.21 7.15 -0.54
CA VAL A 45 -1.19 7.60 -0.58
C VAL A 45 -1.34 8.87 -1.43
N GLU A 46 -0.41 9.82 -1.34
CA GLU A 46 -0.42 11.02 -2.19
C GLU A 46 -0.29 10.69 -3.68
N ARG A 47 0.64 9.81 -4.04
CA ARG A 47 0.82 9.36 -5.44
C ARG A 47 -0.40 8.63 -5.95
N ARG A 48 -1.02 7.80 -5.11
CA ARG A 48 -2.29 7.13 -5.43
C ARG A 48 -3.39 8.13 -5.71
N LYS A 49 -3.53 9.19 -4.89
CA LYS A 49 -4.49 10.27 -5.13
C LYS A 49 -4.20 11.02 -6.44
N ALA A 50 -2.93 11.25 -6.76
CA ALA A 50 -2.53 11.90 -8.02
C ALA A 50 -2.92 11.05 -9.25
N VAL A 51 -2.78 9.72 -9.18
CA VAL A 51 -3.27 8.82 -10.24
C VAL A 51 -4.78 8.92 -10.38
N ILE A 52 -5.53 8.86 -9.28
CA ILE A 52 -7.01 8.95 -9.31
C ILE A 52 -7.45 10.29 -9.92
N SER A 53 -6.83 11.39 -9.51
CA SER A 53 -7.15 12.71 -10.05
C SER A 53 -6.84 12.83 -11.55
N ALA A 54 -5.70 12.29 -12.01
CA ALA A 54 -5.37 12.26 -13.44
C ALA A 54 -6.36 11.41 -14.25
N ASP A 55 -6.75 10.26 -13.70
CA ASP A 55 -7.73 9.35 -14.31
C ASP A 55 -9.12 9.99 -14.42
N GLU A 56 -9.54 10.77 -13.41
CA GLU A 56 -10.79 11.53 -13.42
C GLU A 56 -10.81 12.63 -14.49
N ILE A 57 -9.70 13.33 -14.68
CA ILE A 57 -9.54 14.36 -15.72
C ILE A 57 -9.56 13.73 -17.13
N GLY A 58 -9.02 12.52 -17.25
CA GLY A 58 -8.96 11.77 -18.52
C GLY A 58 -7.78 12.11 -19.41
N ASP A 59 -6.69 12.63 -18.83
CA ASP A 59 -5.41 12.72 -19.52
C ASP A 59 -4.66 11.39 -19.35
N ASP A 60 -4.72 10.54 -20.38
CA ASP A 60 -4.14 9.20 -20.34
C ASP A 60 -2.60 9.23 -20.23
N ARG A 61 -1.93 10.24 -20.79
CA ARG A 61 -0.46 10.37 -20.69
C ARG A 61 -0.05 10.68 -19.26
N VAL A 62 -0.70 11.68 -18.66
CA VAL A 62 -0.46 12.03 -17.25
C VAL A 62 -0.82 10.86 -16.34
N THR A 63 -1.90 10.13 -16.63
CA THR A 63 -2.30 8.96 -15.84
C THR A 63 -1.23 7.87 -15.88
N GLN A 64 -0.66 7.57 -17.05
CA GLN A 64 0.44 6.61 -17.19
C GLN A 64 1.70 7.06 -16.44
N ASP A 65 2.09 8.33 -16.54
CA ASP A 65 3.25 8.87 -15.83
C ASP A 65 3.07 8.77 -14.30
N ARG A 66 1.87 9.08 -13.80
CA ARG A 66 1.54 8.95 -12.37
C ARG A 66 1.51 7.49 -11.92
N LEU A 67 1.02 6.57 -12.77
CA LEU A 67 1.05 5.14 -12.48
C LEU A 67 2.47 4.61 -12.37
N TYR A 68 3.37 5.07 -13.23
CA TYR A 68 4.78 4.70 -13.19
C TYR A 68 5.48 5.25 -11.94
N ASP A 69 5.24 6.52 -11.59
CA ASP A 69 5.78 7.11 -10.34
C ASP A 69 5.27 6.33 -9.10
N LEU A 70 3.98 6.01 -9.07
CA LEU A 70 3.40 5.21 -8.00
C LEU A 70 4.04 3.81 -7.91
N GLN A 71 4.16 3.11 -9.05
CA GLN A 71 4.79 1.78 -9.10
C GLN A 71 6.23 1.84 -8.59
N LYS A 72 7.02 2.78 -9.10
CA LYS A 72 8.42 2.97 -8.70
C LYS A 72 8.52 3.26 -7.20
N TYR A 73 7.64 4.09 -6.66
CA TYR A 73 7.64 4.42 -5.25
C TYR A 73 7.30 3.21 -4.38
N VAL A 74 6.20 2.49 -4.70
CA VAL A 74 5.75 1.32 -3.93
C VAL A 74 6.80 0.21 -3.93
N THR A 75 7.42 -0.05 -5.08
CA THR A 75 8.43 -1.12 -5.21
C THR A 75 9.76 -0.80 -4.55
N SER A 76 10.02 0.47 -4.19
CA SER A 76 11.28 0.90 -3.58
C SER A 76 11.20 1.20 -2.08
N HIS A 77 10.00 1.29 -1.50
CA HIS A 77 9.80 1.66 -0.09
C HIS A 77 8.93 0.64 0.64
N MET A 78 9.34 0.23 1.84
CA MET A 78 8.50 -0.60 2.71
C MET A 78 7.29 0.15 3.25
N ASN A 79 6.29 -0.59 3.74
CA ASN A 79 5.06 -0.04 4.31
C ASN A 79 4.22 0.79 3.31
N THR A 80 4.31 0.45 2.02
CA THR A 80 3.60 1.13 0.92
C THR A 80 2.63 0.19 0.17
N ASP A 81 2.30 -0.96 0.76
CA ASP A 81 1.38 -1.92 0.15
C ASP A 81 -0.02 -1.31 -0.07
N MET A 82 -0.61 -1.59 -1.23
CA MET A 82 -1.92 -1.06 -1.62
C MET A 82 -3.08 -2.01 -1.29
N GLY A 83 -2.82 -3.12 -0.60
CA GLY A 83 -3.79 -4.16 -0.26
C GLY A 83 -4.45 -4.72 -1.51
N LYS A 84 -5.75 -4.43 -1.67
CA LYS A 84 -6.54 -4.88 -2.83
C LYS A 84 -6.23 -4.11 -4.13
N GLY A 85 -5.28 -3.17 -4.12
CA GLY A 85 -4.96 -2.32 -5.25
C GLY A 85 -5.95 -1.18 -5.47
N MET A 86 -5.87 -0.54 -6.64
CA MET A 86 -6.71 0.59 -7.03
C MET A 86 -7.31 0.41 -8.41
N TYR A 87 -8.52 0.92 -8.61
CA TYR A 87 -9.21 0.88 -9.90
C TYR A 87 -9.11 2.23 -10.60
N LEU A 88 -8.88 2.22 -11.91
CA LEU A 88 -9.01 3.38 -12.79
C LEU A 88 -10.47 3.53 -13.22
N ILE A 89 -11.25 4.23 -12.40
CA ILE A 89 -12.70 4.38 -12.58
C ILE A 89 -13.01 5.30 -13.76
N GLY A 90 -12.23 6.36 -13.96
CA GLY A 90 -12.39 7.32 -15.04
C GLY A 90 -12.19 6.65 -16.40
N ALA A 91 -11.07 5.98 -16.60
CA ALA A 91 -10.78 5.20 -17.80
C ALA A 91 -11.88 4.17 -18.08
N ARG A 92 -12.30 3.41 -17.06
CA ARG A 92 -13.38 2.44 -17.21
C ARG A 92 -14.69 3.07 -17.68
N LYS A 93 -15.05 4.25 -17.15
CA LYS A 93 -16.25 4.97 -17.57
C LYS A 93 -16.15 5.46 -19.02
N ARG A 94 -14.97 5.96 -19.44
CA ARG A 94 -14.70 6.41 -20.81
C ARG A 94 -14.77 5.26 -21.81
N ASP A 95 -14.10 4.15 -21.51
CA ASP A 95 -14.08 2.97 -22.39
C ASP A 95 -15.47 2.35 -22.51
N ALA A 96 -16.21 2.25 -21.40
CA ALA A 96 -17.61 1.85 -21.46
C ALA A 96 -18.39 2.79 -22.38
N ALA A 97 -18.31 4.11 -22.18
CA ALA A 97 -19.03 5.07 -23.01
C ALA A 97 -18.67 4.99 -24.51
N ALA A 98 -17.40 4.74 -24.85
CA ALA A 98 -16.95 4.56 -26.23
C ALA A 98 -17.55 3.27 -26.86
N ILE A 99 -17.60 2.18 -26.11
CA ILE A 99 -18.22 0.92 -26.57
C ILE A 99 -19.72 1.12 -26.79
N TYR A 100 -20.41 1.76 -25.87
CA TYR A 100 -21.84 2.05 -26.05
C TYR A 100 -22.09 3.05 -27.19
N ALA A 101 -21.21 4.02 -27.41
CA ALA A 101 -21.31 4.96 -28.53
C ALA A 101 -21.10 4.27 -29.88
N SER A 102 -20.14 3.36 -29.99
CA SER A 102 -19.91 2.58 -31.22
C SER A 102 -20.99 1.53 -31.46
N ALA A 103 -21.60 0.98 -30.41
CA ALA A 103 -22.74 0.09 -30.54
C ALA A 103 -24.02 0.83 -30.97
N SER A 104 -24.19 2.09 -30.57
CA SER A 104 -25.35 2.92 -30.96
C SER A 104 -25.31 3.20 -32.47
N ASN A 105 -25.97 2.36 -33.28
CA ASN A 105 -26.06 2.58 -34.72
C ASN A 105 -26.61 3.99 -35.06
N ASP A 106 -26.01 4.65 -36.06
CA ASP A 106 -26.48 5.91 -36.67
C ASP A 106 -27.92 5.83 -37.22
N SER A 107 -28.49 4.63 -37.29
CA SER A 107 -29.86 4.37 -37.74
C SER A 107 -30.93 4.56 -36.66
N ASN A 108 -30.57 4.90 -35.41
CA ASN A 108 -31.55 5.18 -34.36
C ASN A 108 -32.08 6.63 -34.46
N PRO A 109 -33.40 6.85 -34.63
CA PRO A 109 -33.99 8.19 -34.66
C PRO A 109 -33.71 9.03 -33.41
N ASN A 110 -33.37 8.38 -32.29
CA ASN A 110 -33.11 9.02 -31.01
C ASN A 110 -31.62 9.35 -30.76
N GLY A 111 -30.72 9.05 -31.70
CA GLY A 111 -29.27 9.23 -31.57
C GLY A 111 -28.63 8.28 -30.55
N ASN A 112 -27.51 8.71 -29.95
CA ASN A 112 -26.81 7.95 -28.91
C ASN A 112 -27.61 7.93 -27.59
N ILE A 113 -28.54 6.97 -27.49
CA ILE A 113 -29.42 6.76 -26.33
C ILE A 113 -28.65 6.47 -25.03
N TYR A 114 -27.43 5.92 -25.15
CA TYR A 114 -26.59 5.65 -23.99
C TYR A 114 -26.02 6.92 -23.36
N LYS A 115 -25.59 7.89 -24.18
CA LYS A 115 -25.15 9.21 -23.68
C LYS A 115 -26.27 9.89 -22.90
N LYS A 116 -27.51 9.84 -23.40
CA LYS A 116 -28.70 10.38 -22.70
C LYS A 116 -28.93 9.69 -21.34
N ALA A 117 -28.81 8.36 -21.29
CA ALA A 117 -28.92 7.62 -20.03
C ALA A 117 -27.81 8.00 -19.03
N GLN A 118 -26.57 8.20 -19.52
CA GLN A 118 -25.47 8.65 -18.67
C GLN A 118 -25.67 10.08 -18.15
N GLU A 119 -26.17 11.01 -18.94
CA GLU A 119 -26.44 12.40 -18.50
C GLU A 119 -27.42 12.44 -17.32
N VAL A 120 -28.37 11.49 -17.25
CA VAL A 120 -29.32 11.38 -16.14
C VAL A 120 -28.70 10.66 -14.94
N CYS A 121 -27.99 9.54 -15.16
CA CYS A 121 -27.52 8.68 -14.08
C CYS A 121 -26.16 9.10 -13.51
N ALA A 122 -25.22 9.59 -14.31
CA ALA A 122 -23.87 9.97 -13.87
C ALA A 122 -23.84 11.01 -12.74
N PRO A 123 -24.64 12.10 -12.73
CA PRO A 123 -24.61 13.06 -11.62
C PRO A 123 -25.21 12.50 -10.32
N GLN A 124 -26.03 11.44 -10.38
CA GLN A 124 -26.66 10.83 -9.21
C GLN A 124 -25.72 9.88 -8.45
N PHE A 125 -24.66 9.40 -9.10
CA PHE A 125 -23.76 8.39 -8.53
C PHE A 125 -22.30 8.81 -8.64
N SER A 126 -21.62 8.92 -7.50
CA SER A 126 -20.20 9.24 -7.43
C SER A 126 -19.30 8.12 -7.96
N SER A 127 -19.76 6.86 -7.94
CA SER A 127 -18.99 5.69 -8.34
C SER A 127 -19.79 4.70 -9.17
N TYR A 128 -19.09 3.84 -9.91
CA TYR A 128 -19.70 2.76 -10.69
C TYR A 128 -20.20 1.66 -9.74
N SER A 129 -21.46 1.76 -9.33
CA SER A 129 -22.13 0.85 -8.40
C SER A 129 -23.20 0.01 -9.11
N SER A 130 -23.72 -1.02 -8.45
CA SER A 130 -24.87 -1.77 -8.95
C SER A 130 -26.09 -0.84 -9.17
N ALA A 131 -26.25 0.18 -8.33
CA ALA A 131 -27.30 1.19 -8.47
C ALA A 131 -27.12 2.08 -9.70
N TYR A 132 -25.88 2.48 -10.03
CA TYR A 132 -25.57 3.21 -11.25
C TYR A 132 -25.91 2.38 -12.51
N LEU A 133 -25.57 1.09 -12.49
CA LEU A 133 -25.90 0.17 -13.58
C LEU A 133 -27.41 0.02 -13.75
N GLN A 134 -28.15 -0.17 -12.66
CA GLN A 134 -29.61 -0.26 -12.67
C GLN A 134 -30.26 1.02 -13.19
N CYS A 135 -29.81 2.20 -12.76
CA CYS A 135 -30.28 3.48 -13.30
C CYS A 135 -30.07 3.54 -14.80
N THR A 136 -28.86 3.22 -15.27
CA THR A 136 -28.52 3.26 -16.69
C THR A 136 -29.39 2.30 -17.50
N MET A 137 -29.59 1.07 -17.00
CA MET A 137 -30.47 0.08 -17.65
C MET A 137 -31.94 0.53 -17.68
N ASN A 138 -32.42 1.19 -16.63
CA ASN A 138 -33.79 1.71 -16.55
C ASN A 138 -34.01 2.94 -17.45
N GLU A 139 -32.98 3.75 -17.68
CA GLU A 139 -33.04 4.84 -18.67
C GLU A 139 -32.97 4.29 -20.10
N LEU A 140 -32.16 3.25 -20.34
CA LEU A 140 -32.07 2.60 -21.65
C LEU A 140 -33.36 1.89 -22.04
N SER A 141 -34.06 1.24 -21.09
CA SER A 141 -35.31 0.50 -21.35
C SER A 141 -36.46 1.40 -21.85
N LYS A 142 -36.38 2.72 -21.67
CA LYS A 142 -37.32 3.69 -22.23
C LYS A 142 -37.22 3.79 -23.76
N TYR A 143 -36.15 3.28 -24.36
CA TYR A 143 -35.93 3.27 -25.79
C TYR A 143 -36.07 1.84 -26.35
N PRO A 144 -36.99 1.58 -27.30
CA PRO A 144 -37.27 0.24 -27.79
C PRO A 144 -36.10 -0.40 -28.60
N ALA A 145 -35.13 0.39 -29.06
CA ALA A 145 -33.92 -0.09 -29.73
C ALA A 145 -32.81 -0.57 -28.76
N SER A 146 -33.02 -0.46 -27.44
CA SER A 146 -32.00 -0.76 -26.43
C SER A 146 -31.78 -2.24 -26.16
N SER A 147 -32.79 -3.09 -26.38
CA SER A 147 -32.75 -4.53 -26.04
C SER A 147 -31.73 -5.31 -26.87
N ASP A 148 -31.62 -5.02 -28.17
CA ASP A 148 -30.67 -5.68 -29.06
C ASP A 148 -29.23 -5.18 -28.84
N LEU A 149 -29.08 -3.89 -28.54
CA LEU A 149 -27.79 -3.25 -28.25
C LEU A 149 -27.14 -3.82 -26.99
N ILE A 150 -27.88 -3.91 -25.89
CA ILE A 150 -27.32 -4.36 -24.59
C ILE A 150 -26.86 -5.82 -24.67
N SER A 151 -27.50 -6.65 -25.49
CA SER A 151 -27.16 -8.08 -25.63
C SER A 151 -25.85 -8.36 -26.40
N GLN A 152 -25.40 -7.41 -27.23
CA GLN A 152 -24.21 -7.56 -28.08
C GLN A 152 -22.97 -6.85 -27.54
N ILE A 153 -23.11 -6.05 -26.48
CA ILE A 153 -22.06 -5.18 -25.97
C ILE A 153 -21.19 -5.93 -24.94
N ASN A 154 -19.96 -6.24 -25.33
CA ASN A 154 -18.96 -6.86 -24.45
C ASN A 154 -18.18 -5.79 -23.68
N LEU A 155 -18.56 -5.51 -22.43
CA LEU A 155 -17.83 -4.56 -21.58
C LEU A 155 -16.55 -5.20 -21.02
N PRO A 156 -15.41 -4.48 -21.00
CA PRO A 156 -14.24 -4.93 -20.29
C PRO A 156 -14.54 -5.16 -18.81
N SER A 157 -14.03 -6.26 -18.27
CA SER A 157 -14.20 -6.60 -16.87
C SER A 157 -13.56 -5.54 -15.96
N ALA A 158 -14.06 -5.43 -14.73
CA ALA A 158 -13.51 -4.49 -13.74
C ALA A 158 -12.01 -4.68 -13.49
N GLU A 159 -11.53 -5.91 -13.63
CA GLU A 159 -10.15 -6.33 -13.35
C GLU A 159 -9.15 -5.76 -14.36
N ALA A 160 -9.56 -5.46 -15.59
CA ALA A 160 -8.69 -4.83 -16.59
C ALA A 160 -8.17 -3.44 -16.14
N TYR A 161 -8.92 -2.77 -15.28
CA TYR A 161 -8.59 -1.45 -14.72
C TYR A 161 -7.99 -1.51 -13.32
N LEU A 162 -7.80 -2.71 -12.77
CA LEU A 162 -7.16 -2.88 -11.48
C LEU A 162 -5.65 -2.72 -11.61
N ARG A 163 -5.05 -1.97 -10.69
CA ARG A 163 -3.60 -1.80 -10.55
C ARG A 163 -3.20 -2.20 -9.14
N VAL A 164 -2.34 -3.21 -9.04
CA VAL A 164 -1.79 -3.73 -7.79
C VAL A 164 -0.27 -3.68 -7.89
N TYR A 165 0.38 -3.13 -6.87
CA TYR A 165 1.83 -3.13 -6.72
C TYR A 165 2.16 -3.65 -5.33
N ALA A 166 3.20 -4.47 -5.22
CA ALA A 166 3.67 -5.04 -3.97
C ALA A 166 4.83 -4.22 -3.42
N SER A 167 4.80 -3.92 -2.12
CA SER A 167 5.91 -3.28 -1.44
C SER A 167 6.92 -4.31 -0.94
N PRO A 168 8.24 -4.02 -0.95
CA PRO A 168 9.21 -4.90 -0.35
C PRO A 168 9.05 -4.95 1.18
N VAL A 169 9.41 -6.09 1.78
CA VAL A 169 9.42 -6.26 3.25
C VAL A 169 10.47 -5.34 3.89
N TRP A 170 11.58 -5.11 3.19
CA TRP A 170 12.64 -4.19 3.60
C TRP A 170 13.13 -3.36 2.41
N SER A 171 13.37 -2.08 2.64
CA SER A 171 13.86 -1.10 1.66
C SER A 171 15.15 -0.46 2.16
N PRO A 172 16.12 -0.17 1.27
CA PRO A 172 17.39 0.46 1.64
C PRO A 172 17.26 1.99 1.81
N ASP A 173 16.25 2.44 2.55
CA ASP A 173 15.94 3.85 2.84
C ASP A 173 16.12 4.16 4.34
N PHE A 174 15.85 5.40 4.76
CA PHE A 174 15.97 5.77 6.17
C PHE A 174 15.12 4.90 7.09
N ALA A 175 13.89 4.56 6.67
CA ALA A 175 13.02 3.66 7.41
C ALA A 175 13.69 2.29 7.59
N GLY A 176 14.18 1.66 6.52
CA GLY A 176 14.77 0.33 6.61
C GLY A 176 16.07 0.28 7.38
N TRP A 177 16.93 1.29 7.28
CA TRP A 177 18.13 1.35 8.11
C TRP A 177 17.80 1.60 9.59
N SER A 178 16.78 2.42 9.89
CA SER A 178 16.34 2.63 11.28
C SER A 178 15.75 1.35 11.89
N LEU A 179 15.06 0.53 11.09
CA LEU A 179 14.58 -0.79 11.51
C LEU A 179 15.74 -1.73 11.81
N VAL A 180 16.75 -1.80 10.94
CA VAL A 180 17.96 -2.62 11.16
C VAL A 180 18.67 -2.23 12.46
N VAL A 181 18.87 -0.94 12.70
CA VAL A 181 19.48 -0.45 13.95
C VAL A 181 18.63 -0.84 15.17
N SER A 182 17.32 -0.71 15.09
CA SER A 182 16.40 -1.14 16.15
C SER A 182 16.56 -2.62 16.48
N VAL A 183 16.63 -3.48 15.46
CA VAL A 183 16.81 -4.93 15.60
C VAL A 183 18.17 -5.25 16.21
N VAL A 184 19.25 -4.60 15.78
CA VAL A 184 20.59 -4.80 16.35
C VAL A 184 20.63 -4.45 17.83
N ILE A 185 20.05 -3.32 18.24
CA ILE A 185 20.00 -2.92 19.66
C ILE A 185 19.16 -3.90 20.48
N LEU A 186 18.03 -4.36 19.93
CA LEU A 186 17.20 -5.38 20.57
C LEU A 186 17.99 -6.68 20.81
N ILE A 187 18.74 -7.16 19.81
CA ILE A 187 19.61 -8.34 19.94
C ILE A 187 20.67 -8.11 21.03
N MET A 188 21.30 -6.94 21.07
CA MET A 188 22.29 -6.61 22.11
C MET A 188 21.69 -6.65 23.53
N ILE A 189 20.44 -6.18 23.69
CA ILE A 189 19.72 -6.23 24.97
C ILE A 189 19.42 -7.69 25.34
N ILE A 190 18.91 -8.51 24.41
CA ILE A 190 18.58 -9.92 24.63
C ILE A 190 19.83 -10.70 25.07
N VAL A 191 20.94 -10.60 24.32
CA VAL A 191 22.20 -11.29 24.63
C VAL A 191 22.72 -10.92 26.01
N ARG A 192 22.57 -9.65 26.43
CA ARG A 192 22.97 -9.22 27.77
C ARG A 192 22.08 -9.80 28.85
N ILE A 193 20.77 -9.79 28.66
CA ILE A 193 19.82 -10.36 29.63
C ILE A 193 20.08 -11.86 29.80
N THR A 194 20.23 -12.61 28.71
CA THR A 194 20.51 -14.05 28.76
C THR A 194 21.84 -14.34 29.45
N SER A 195 22.91 -13.59 29.15
CA SER A 195 24.22 -13.73 29.80
C SER A 195 24.12 -13.54 31.32
N VAL A 196 23.39 -12.52 31.78
CA VAL A 196 23.20 -12.25 33.22
C VAL A 196 22.38 -13.35 33.89
N ILE A 197 21.33 -13.85 33.23
CA ILE A 197 20.50 -14.96 33.73
C ILE A 197 21.34 -16.22 33.90
N ILE A 198 22.13 -16.59 32.89
CA ILE A 198 23.00 -17.78 32.94
C ILE A 198 24.02 -17.66 34.08
N LEU A 199 24.69 -16.51 34.20
CA LEU A 199 25.63 -16.25 35.29
C LEU A 199 24.97 -16.38 36.67
N ARG A 200 23.76 -15.86 36.85
CA ARG A 200 23.00 -15.98 38.11
C ARG A 200 22.64 -17.44 38.41
N ILE A 201 22.24 -18.22 37.41
CA ILE A 201 21.92 -19.64 37.58
C ILE A 201 23.17 -20.43 37.99
N MET A 202 24.31 -20.21 37.33
CA MET A 202 25.57 -20.87 37.65
C MET A 202 26.04 -20.54 39.07
N LEU A 203 25.98 -19.26 39.47
CA LEU A 203 26.33 -18.83 40.83
C LEU A 203 25.42 -19.45 41.88
N LYS A 204 24.10 -19.48 41.64
CA LYS A 204 23.14 -20.10 42.56
C LYS A 204 23.40 -21.59 42.74
N LYS A 205 23.66 -22.32 41.65
CA LYS A 205 24.01 -23.76 41.70
C LYS A 205 25.31 -24.04 42.45
N HIS A 206 26.33 -23.21 42.26
CA HIS A 206 27.63 -23.40 42.91
C HIS A 206 27.57 -23.11 44.42
N TYR A 207 26.88 -22.04 44.83
CA TYR A 207 26.71 -21.73 46.25
C TYR A 207 25.71 -22.63 46.97
N SER A 208 24.79 -23.31 46.27
CA SER A 208 23.90 -24.30 46.87
C SER A 208 24.54 -25.69 47.03
N SER A 209 25.73 -25.92 46.48
CA SER A 209 26.45 -27.20 46.60
C SER A 209 27.61 -27.15 47.62
N ILE A 210 27.73 -26.04 48.35
CA ILE A 210 28.66 -25.82 49.47
C ILE A 210 27.79 -25.68 50.71
#